data_AF-A0AAT9LDT8-F1
#
_entry.id   AF-A0AAT9LDT8-F1
#
_cell.length_a   1.000
_cell.length_b   1.000
_cell.length_c   1.000
_cell.angle_alpha   90.00
_cell.angle_beta   90.00
_cell.angle_gamma   90.00
#
_symmetry.space_group_name_H-M   'P 1'
#
loop_
_entity.id
_entity.type
_entity.pdbx_description
1 polymer ?
#
loop_
_entity_poly.entity_id
_entity_poly.type
_entity_poly.pdbx_seq_one_letter_code
_entity_poly.pdbx_strand_id
1 'polypeptide(L)'
;MLSLVVKSVIVGALAGWAVTVGAVRMFHAPEIQSMGAFRTLGELNACKGDPVSHFMFGLGFLFNSAASVVGAGALTQDVLHRIVPNWASALVLLKTKDTSEPLNNTRLMGMAGAIVGAVVVTLLNTISSAVPSSMAVVASKVLGQASNWLINPIMPIIFWLAALDAGVQSGVAATLLGGLAQMIMGNAVPGCVLGIIIGKNVEENGWNKSVKILLTIVVILFASIAYFRGFHVKFFKAFAL
;
A
#
# COMPACT_ATOMS: atom_id res chain seq x y z
N MET A 1 1.66 -4.79 -31.34
CA MET A 1 1.52 -3.42 -30.79
C MET A 1 0.08 -2.92 -30.77
N LEU A 2 -0.65 -2.87 -31.89
CA LEU A 2 -2.04 -2.38 -31.90
C LEU A 2 -2.97 -3.10 -30.89
N SER A 3 -2.95 -4.45 -30.86
CA SER A 3 -3.75 -5.23 -29.90
C SER A 3 -3.44 -4.90 -28.43
N LEU A 4 -2.16 -4.65 -28.11
CA LEU A 4 -1.72 -4.29 -26.77
C LEU A 4 -2.26 -2.90 -26.37
N VAL A 5 -2.16 -1.93 -27.28
CA VAL A 5 -2.67 -0.57 -27.06
C VAL A 5 -4.18 -0.60 -26.83
N VAL A 6 -4.94 -1.27 -27.71
CA VAL A 6 -6.41 -1.36 -27.58
C VAL A 6 -6.82 -2.01 -26.24
N LYS A 7 -6.20 -3.13 -25.87
CA LYS A 7 -6.48 -3.78 -24.58
C LYS A 7 -6.12 -2.88 -23.40
N SER A 8 -4.99 -2.19 -23.48
CA SER A 8 -4.52 -1.30 -22.41
C SER A 8 -5.44 -0.09 -22.22
N VAL A 9 -5.94 0.49 -23.31
CA VAL A 9 -6.92 1.57 -23.28
C VAL A 9 -8.22 1.10 -22.61
N ILE A 10 -8.75 -0.05 -23.02
CA ILE A 10 -10.01 -0.57 -22.45
C ILE A 10 -9.86 -0.88 -20.96
N VAL A 11 -8.82 -1.65 -20.59
CA VAL A 11 -8.57 -2.03 -19.19
C VAL A 11 -8.29 -0.80 -18.35
N GLY A 12 -7.44 0.11 -18.83
CA GLY A 12 -7.11 1.36 -18.15
C GLY A 12 -8.33 2.25 -17.95
N ALA A 13 -9.19 2.40 -18.96
CA ALA A 13 -10.41 3.19 -18.86
C ALA A 13 -11.39 2.62 -17.82
N LEU A 14 -11.66 1.31 -17.88
CA LEU A 14 -12.59 0.66 -16.96
C LEU A 14 -12.07 0.68 -15.52
N ALA A 15 -10.79 0.35 -15.32
CA ALA A 15 -10.18 0.35 -14.00
C ALA A 15 -10.08 1.76 -13.43
N GLY A 16 -9.69 2.74 -14.25
CA GLY A 16 -9.61 4.13 -13.85
C GLY A 16 -10.97 4.69 -13.46
N TRP A 17 -12.02 4.42 -14.25
CA TRP A 17 -13.39 4.80 -13.90
C TRP A 17 -13.83 4.17 -12.56
N ALA A 18 -13.63 2.87 -12.40
CA ALA A 18 -14.09 2.14 -11.23
C ALA A 18 -13.43 2.66 -9.93
N VAL A 19 -12.12 2.92 -9.96
CA VAL A 19 -11.40 3.34 -8.75
C VAL A 19 -11.69 4.78 -8.38
N THR A 20 -11.84 5.70 -9.34
CA THR A 20 -12.16 7.09 -9.02
C THR A 20 -13.62 7.27 -8.59
N VAL A 21 -14.56 6.55 -9.21
CA VAL A 21 -15.96 6.47 -8.73
C VAL A 21 -16.01 5.87 -7.32
N GLY A 22 -15.24 4.80 -7.08
CA GLY A 22 -15.10 4.19 -5.77
C GLY A 22 -14.61 5.18 -4.72
N ALA A 23 -13.53 5.91 -5.02
CA ALA A 23 -12.96 6.92 -4.13
C ALA A 23 -13.97 8.01 -3.76
N VAL A 24 -14.69 8.56 -4.74
CA VAL A 24 -15.74 9.58 -4.50
C VAL A 24 -16.88 9.05 -3.63
N ARG A 25 -17.35 7.84 -3.90
CA ARG A 25 -18.43 7.23 -3.10
C ARG A 25 -18.01 6.99 -1.66
N MET A 26 -16.75 6.63 -1.44
CA MET A 26 -16.22 6.41 -0.10
C MET A 26 -16.26 7.69 0.74
N PHE A 27 -16.01 8.88 0.16
CA PHE A 27 -16.17 10.17 0.87
C PHE A 27 -17.58 10.40 1.44
N HIS A 28 -18.60 9.76 0.84
CA HIS A 28 -20.00 9.89 1.24
C HIS A 28 -20.51 8.71 2.09
N ALA A 29 -19.66 7.69 2.33
CA ALA A 29 -20.02 6.50 3.11
C ALA A 29 -18.86 6.09 4.05
N PRO A 30 -18.46 6.95 5.01
CA PRO A 30 -17.31 6.70 5.89
C PRO A 30 -17.47 5.47 6.79
N GLU A 31 -18.70 5.11 7.14
CA GLU A 31 -19.00 4.00 8.06
C GLU A 31 -18.85 2.60 7.44
N ILE A 32 -18.70 2.49 6.11
CA ILE A 32 -18.63 1.22 5.36
C ILE A 32 -17.34 1.12 4.53
N GLN A 33 -16.27 1.80 4.95
CA GLN A 33 -15.01 1.83 4.20
C GLN A 33 -14.13 0.62 4.47
N SER A 34 -13.59 0.02 3.41
CA SER A 34 -12.52 -0.99 3.53
C SER A 34 -11.19 -0.33 3.92
N MET A 35 -10.32 -1.01 4.68
CA MET A 35 -9.06 -0.43 5.16
C MET A 35 -8.13 0.10 4.05
N GLY A 36 -8.21 -0.42 2.83
CA GLY A 36 -7.44 0.06 1.68
C GLY A 36 -7.89 1.43 1.14
N ALA A 37 -9.15 1.80 1.38
CA ALA A 37 -9.74 3.05 0.90
C ALA A 37 -9.16 4.29 1.60
N PHE A 38 -8.84 4.19 2.90
CA PHE A 38 -8.31 5.29 3.70
C PHE A 38 -7.05 5.91 3.10
N ARG A 39 -6.23 5.08 2.43
CA ARG A 39 -5.01 5.55 1.79
C ARG A 39 -5.29 6.51 0.64
N THR A 40 -6.12 6.10 -0.32
CA THR A 40 -6.48 6.97 -1.46
C THR A 40 -7.20 8.24 -0.99
N LEU A 41 -8.10 8.13 -0.02
CA LEU A 41 -8.82 9.28 0.55
C LEU A 41 -7.89 10.26 1.27
N GLY A 42 -7.01 9.73 2.13
CA GLY A 42 -6.05 10.53 2.89
C GLY A 42 -5.09 11.28 1.97
N GLU A 43 -4.63 10.63 0.90
CA GLU A 43 -3.73 11.22 -0.09
C GLU A 43 -4.42 12.28 -0.93
N LEU A 44 -5.67 12.05 -1.36
CA LEU A 44 -6.47 13.07 -2.04
C LEU A 44 -6.70 14.30 -1.14
N ASN A 45 -6.99 14.08 0.14
CA ASN A 45 -7.16 15.18 1.10
C ASN A 45 -5.84 15.91 1.38
N ALA A 46 -4.70 15.22 1.39
CA ALA A 46 -3.40 15.83 1.66
C ALA A 46 -3.02 16.91 0.62
N CYS A 47 -3.51 16.77 -0.61
CA CYS A 47 -3.31 17.76 -1.68
C CYS A 47 -4.20 19.01 -1.54
N LYS A 48 -5.17 19.03 -0.62
CA LYS A 48 -6.03 20.20 -0.30
C LYS A 48 -6.70 20.86 -1.51
N GLY A 49 -7.00 20.09 -2.55
CA GLY A 49 -7.60 20.60 -3.79
C GLY A 49 -6.68 21.45 -4.65
N ASP A 50 -5.36 21.39 -4.45
CA ASP A 50 -4.37 22.00 -5.34
C ASP A 50 -4.05 21.06 -6.52
N PRO A 51 -4.33 21.46 -7.79
CA PRO A 51 -4.08 20.61 -8.95
C PRO A 51 -2.60 20.21 -9.11
N VAL A 52 -1.67 21.11 -8.76
CA VAL A 52 -0.23 20.85 -8.89
C VAL A 52 0.20 19.78 -7.89
N SER A 53 -0.23 19.89 -6.63
CA SER A 53 0.02 18.89 -5.60
C SER A 53 -0.51 17.52 -5.99
N HIS A 54 -1.74 17.44 -6.52
CA HIS A 54 -2.30 16.19 -7.03
C HIS A 54 -1.47 15.60 -8.18
N PHE A 55 -1.09 16.42 -9.15
CA PHE A 55 -0.25 15.96 -10.27
C PHE A 55 1.12 15.45 -9.79
N MET A 56 1.80 16.22 -8.95
CA MET A 56 3.12 15.87 -8.42
C MET A 56 3.08 14.62 -7.55
N PHE A 57 2.02 14.46 -6.76
CA PHE A 57 1.81 13.26 -5.97
C PHE A 57 1.73 12.02 -6.87
N GLY A 58 0.87 12.04 -7.90
CA GLY A 58 0.78 10.92 -8.85
C GLY A 58 2.08 10.69 -9.64
N LEU A 59 2.80 11.76 -10.00
CA LEU A 59 4.07 11.67 -10.71
C LEU A 59 5.15 10.96 -9.87
N GLY A 60 5.20 11.21 -8.56
CA GLY A 60 6.12 10.53 -7.64
C GLY A 60 5.98 9.00 -7.66
N PHE A 61 4.77 8.49 -7.84
CA PHE A 61 4.50 7.05 -7.92
C PHE A 61 4.62 6.47 -9.34
N LEU A 62 4.58 7.32 -10.38
CA LEU A 62 4.71 6.88 -11.77
C LEU A 62 6.05 6.23 -12.04
N PHE A 63 7.14 6.85 -11.58
CA PHE A 63 8.49 6.29 -11.80
C PHE A 63 8.67 4.95 -11.09
N ASN A 64 8.17 4.82 -9.85
CA ASN A 64 8.20 3.56 -9.12
C ASN A 64 7.38 2.46 -9.82
N SER A 65 6.20 2.82 -10.32
CA SER A 65 5.32 1.90 -11.04
C SER A 65 5.91 1.51 -12.40
N ALA A 66 6.53 2.43 -13.13
CA ALA A 66 7.22 2.16 -14.39
C ALA A 66 8.42 1.22 -14.19
N ALA A 67 9.24 1.46 -13.16
CA ALA A 67 10.34 0.57 -12.81
C ALA A 67 9.80 -0.84 -12.49
N SER A 68 8.73 -0.94 -11.70
CA SER A 68 8.10 -2.21 -11.35
C SER A 68 7.52 -2.93 -12.56
N VAL A 69 6.87 -2.22 -13.49
CA VAL A 69 6.34 -2.80 -14.73
C VAL A 69 7.47 -3.30 -15.63
N VAL A 70 8.58 -2.57 -15.72
CA VAL A 70 9.77 -2.99 -16.49
C VAL A 70 10.46 -4.21 -15.86
N GLY A 71 10.62 -4.22 -14.53
CA GLY A 71 11.33 -5.28 -13.82
C GLY A 71 10.50 -6.53 -13.56
N ALA A 72 9.21 -6.39 -13.30
CA ALA A 72 8.33 -7.50 -12.90
C ALA A 72 7.24 -7.83 -13.93
N GLY A 73 7.06 -7.00 -14.98
CA GLY A 73 5.99 -7.19 -15.97
C GLY A 73 4.58 -7.00 -15.39
N ALA A 74 4.45 -6.40 -14.20
CA ALA A 74 3.19 -6.30 -13.47
C ALA A 74 2.89 -4.85 -13.08
N LEU A 75 1.63 -4.45 -13.25
CA LEU A 75 1.12 -3.18 -12.73
C LEU A 75 1.04 -3.25 -11.20
N THR A 76 1.55 -2.22 -10.54
CA THR A 76 1.44 -2.06 -9.10
C THR A 76 0.08 -1.47 -8.71
N GLN A 77 -0.33 -1.70 -7.47
CA GLN A 77 -1.52 -1.06 -6.90
C GLN A 77 -1.44 0.48 -6.94
N ASP A 78 -0.23 1.04 -6.96
CA ASP A 78 -0.01 2.49 -6.97
C ASP A 78 -0.59 3.14 -8.23
N VAL A 79 -0.60 2.44 -9.37
CA VAL A 79 -1.23 2.93 -10.61
C VAL A 79 -2.69 3.25 -10.38
N LEU A 80 -3.44 2.29 -9.84
CA LEU A 80 -4.88 2.41 -9.69
C LEU A 80 -5.29 3.22 -8.46
N HIS A 81 -4.54 3.15 -7.36
CA HIS A 81 -4.94 3.75 -6.08
C HIS A 81 -4.24 5.07 -5.74
N ARG A 82 -3.17 5.44 -6.45
CA ARG A 82 -2.43 6.69 -6.21
C ARG A 82 -2.35 7.56 -7.45
N ILE A 83 -1.85 7.02 -8.57
CA ILE A 83 -1.61 7.80 -9.79
C ILE A 83 -2.94 8.22 -10.41
N VAL A 84 -3.79 7.26 -10.78
CA VAL A 84 -5.04 7.55 -11.50
C VAL A 84 -5.97 8.47 -10.70
N PRO A 85 -6.24 8.25 -9.40
CA PRO A 85 -7.12 9.11 -8.63
C PRO A 85 -6.57 10.53 -8.47
N ASN A 86 -5.28 10.70 -8.17
CA ASN A 86 -4.71 12.03 -8.03
C ASN A 86 -4.67 12.79 -9.35
N TRP A 87 -4.25 12.15 -10.44
CA TRP A 87 -4.23 12.80 -11.75
C TRP A 87 -5.64 13.07 -12.29
N ALA A 88 -6.63 12.23 -11.95
CA ALA A 88 -8.03 12.53 -12.23
C ALA A 88 -8.50 13.76 -11.46
N SER A 89 -8.19 13.88 -10.16
CA SER A 89 -8.50 15.09 -9.38
C SER A 89 -7.82 16.33 -9.96
N ALA A 90 -6.54 16.24 -10.33
CA ALA A 90 -5.83 17.32 -10.98
C ALA A 90 -6.54 17.74 -12.29
N LEU A 91 -6.92 16.78 -13.13
CA LEU A 91 -7.62 17.05 -14.38
C LEU A 91 -8.99 17.72 -14.17
N VAL A 92 -9.73 17.31 -13.14
CA VAL A 92 -10.99 17.95 -12.75
C VAL A 92 -10.75 19.38 -12.30
N LEU A 93 -9.78 19.61 -11.41
CA LEU A 93 -9.46 20.93 -10.86
C LEU A 93 -8.83 21.89 -11.89
N LEU A 94 -8.32 21.39 -13.02
CA LEU A 94 -7.96 22.25 -14.15
C LEU A 94 -9.19 22.87 -14.82
N LYS A 95 -10.35 22.21 -14.73
CA LYS A 95 -11.60 22.68 -15.33
C LYS A 95 -12.45 23.51 -14.37
N THR A 96 -12.33 23.28 -13.06
CA THR A 96 -13.12 23.94 -12.02
C THR A 96 -12.25 24.49 -10.91
N LYS A 97 -12.59 25.67 -10.40
CA LYS A 97 -11.94 26.25 -9.21
C LYS A 97 -12.53 25.73 -7.90
N ASP A 98 -13.62 24.96 -7.97
CA ASP A 98 -14.22 24.34 -6.79
C ASP A 98 -13.37 23.13 -6.36
N THR A 99 -12.70 23.28 -5.23
CA THR A 99 -11.82 22.26 -4.66
C THR A 99 -12.56 21.03 -4.17
N SER A 100 -13.87 21.12 -3.95
CA SER A 100 -14.72 20.02 -3.50
C SER A 100 -15.24 19.17 -4.66
N GLU A 101 -15.17 19.67 -5.89
CA GLU A 101 -15.78 19.03 -7.05
C GLU A 101 -15.21 17.65 -7.40
N PRO A 102 -13.89 17.38 -7.30
CA PRO A 102 -13.35 16.02 -7.47
C PRO A 102 -13.93 15.00 -6.48
N LEU A 103 -14.36 15.46 -5.30
CA LEU A 103 -14.88 14.60 -4.24
C LEU A 103 -16.40 14.50 -4.25
N ASN A 104 -17.09 15.44 -4.88
CA ASN A 104 -18.55 15.52 -4.88
C ASN A 104 -19.17 15.09 -6.22
N ASN A 105 -18.45 15.21 -7.33
CA ASN A 105 -18.97 14.91 -8.66
C ASN A 105 -18.49 13.55 -9.19
N THR A 106 -19.22 12.49 -8.85
CA THR A 106 -18.88 11.10 -9.21
C THR A 106 -18.74 10.90 -10.73
N ARG A 107 -19.59 11.54 -11.54
CA ARG A 107 -19.57 11.37 -12.99
C ARG A 107 -18.31 11.98 -13.60
N LEU A 108 -18.02 13.23 -13.22
CA LEU A 108 -16.86 13.95 -13.72
C LEU A 108 -15.56 13.25 -13.32
N MET A 109 -15.47 12.85 -12.06
CA MET A 109 -14.32 12.14 -11.52
C MET A 109 -14.14 10.74 -12.12
N GLY A 110 -15.24 10.04 -12.40
CA GLY A 110 -15.25 8.78 -13.15
C GLY A 110 -14.69 8.95 -14.56
N MET A 111 -15.14 9.96 -15.30
CA MET A 111 -14.66 10.24 -16.66
C MET A 111 -13.18 10.65 -16.68
N ALA A 112 -12.77 11.53 -15.76
CA ALA A 112 -11.37 11.91 -15.61
C ALA A 112 -10.51 10.68 -15.29
N GLY A 113 -10.97 9.82 -14.37
CA GLY A 113 -10.34 8.54 -14.04
C GLY A 113 -10.21 7.61 -15.25
N ALA A 114 -11.24 7.50 -16.08
CA ALA A 114 -11.21 6.67 -17.28
C ALA A 114 -10.15 7.15 -18.29
N ILE A 115 -10.10 8.47 -18.54
CA ILE A 115 -9.12 9.07 -19.47
C ILE A 115 -7.70 8.85 -18.94
N VAL A 116 -7.46 9.21 -17.68
CA VAL A 116 -6.16 9.07 -17.04
C VAL A 116 -5.73 7.61 -16.99
N GLY A 117 -6.61 6.70 -16.59
CA GLY A 117 -6.35 5.27 -16.52
C GLY A 117 -5.99 4.69 -17.89
N ALA A 118 -6.73 5.06 -18.94
CA ALA A 118 -6.42 4.63 -20.31
C ALA A 118 -5.02 5.07 -20.75
N VAL A 119 -4.66 6.33 -20.48
CA VAL A 119 -3.34 6.89 -20.84
C VAL A 119 -2.23 6.20 -20.03
N VAL A 120 -2.36 6.14 -18.71
CA VAL A 120 -1.31 5.61 -17.83
C VAL A 120 -1.07 4.12 -18.08
N VAL A 121 -2.13 3.30 -18.15
CA VAL A 121 -1.98 1.86 -18.37
C VAL A 121 -1.40 1.58 -19.76
N THR A 122 -1.83 2.33 -20.79
CA THR A 122 -1.26 2.21 -22.14
C THR A 122 0.20 2.60 -22.16
N LEU A 123 0.58 3.70 -21.52
CA LEU A 123 1.98 4.14 -21.40
C LEU A 123 2.83 3.05 -20.75
N LEU A 124 2.42 2.56 -19.57
CA LEU A 124 3.18 1.57 -18.81
C LEU A 124 3.32 0.24 -19.56
N ASN A 125 2.24 -0.26 -20.18
CA ASN A 125 2.30 -1.49 -20.97
C ASN A 125 3.13 -1.32 -22.25
N THR A 126 3.08 -0.15 -22.87
CA THR A 126 3.91 0.15 -24.05
C THR A 126 5.39 0.16 -23.68
N ILE A 127 5.76 0.86 -22.59
CA ILE A 127 7.12 0.84 -22.02
C ILE A 127 7.55 -0.61 -21.77
N SER A 128 6.72 -1.40 -21.08
CA SER A 128 7.01 -2.81 -20.79
C SER A 128 7.29 -3.62 -22.06
N SER A 129 6.47 -3.44 -23.10
CA SER A 129 6.61 -4.18 -24.36
C SER A 129 7.81 -3.76 -25.20
N ALA A 130 8.34 -2.56 -24.98
CA ALA A 130 9.51 -2.04 -25.69
C ALA A 130 10.84 -2.47 -25.02
N VAL A 131 10.79 -2.99 -23.78
CA VAL A 131 11.99 -3.43 -23.07
C VAL A 131 12.46 -4.80 -23.58
N PRO A 132 13.74 -4.95 -23.99
CA PRO A 132 14.32 -6.24 -24.32
C PRO A 132 14.29 -7.21 -23.13
N SER A 133 14.07 -8.50 -23.40
CA SER A 133 14.01 -9.54 -22.38
C SER A 133 15.27 -9.62 -21.50
N SER A 134 16.45 -9.35 -22.07
CA SER A 134 17.71 -9.30 -21.33
C SER A 134 17.75 -8.17 -20.29
N MET A 135 17.21 -6.98 -20.60
CA MET A 135 17.11 -5.87 -19.65
C MET A 135 16.02 -6.09 -18.60
N ALA A 136 14.89 -6.70 -18.98
CA ALA A 136 13.83 -7.04 -18.03
C ALA A 136 14.32 -8.02 -16.95
N VAL A 137 15.13 -9.03 -17.32
CA VAL A 137 15.72 -9.97 -16.35
C VAL A 137 16.70 -9.28 -15.40
N VAL A 138 17.53 -8.37 -15.90
CA VAL A 138 18.46 -7.59 -15.06
C VAL A 138 17.69 -6.66 -14.14
N ALA A 139 16.69 -5.93 -14.65
CA ALA A 139 15.82 -5.06 -13.88
C ALA A 139 15.05 -5.85 -12.80
N SER A 140 14.54 -7.04 -13.11
CA SER A 140 13.88 -7.93 -12.15
C SER A 140 14.81 -8.33 -11.01
N LYS A 141 16.05 -8.71 -11.33
CA LYS A 141 17.04 -9.12 -10.33
C LYS A 141 17.48 -7.95 -9.44
N VAL A 142 17.59 -6.75 -9.99
CA VAL A 142 17.99 -5.56 -9.21
C VAL A 142 16.80 -5.00 -8.43
N LEU A 143 15.69 -4.69 -9.09
CA LEU A 143 14.51 -4.09 -8.46
C LEU A 143 13.81 -5.05 -7.51
N GLY A 144 13.71 -6.33 -7.86
CA GLY A 144 13.15 -7.35 -6.97
C GLY A 144 13.96 -7.49 -5.67
N GLN A 145 15.29 -7.47 -5.77
CA GLN A 145 16.16 -7.46 -4.59
C GLN A 145 16.05 -6.15 -3.80
N ALA A 146 16.01 -5.00 -4.47
CA ALA A 146 15.82 -3.72 -3.82
C ALA A 146 14.47 -3.63 -3.08
N SER A 147 13.37 -4.10 -3.68
CA SER A 147 12.07 -4.20 -3.01
C SER A 147 12.10 -5.18 -1.84
N ASN A 148 12.78 -6.32 -2.00
CA ASN A 148 12.98 -7.28 -0.91
C ASN A 148 13.75 -6.65 0.25
N TRP A 149 14.79 -5.86 -0.01
CA TRP A 149 15.53 -5.10 1.00
C TRP A 149 14.67 -4.01 1.64
N LEU A 150 13.85 -3.31 0.86
CA LEU A 150 12.96 -2.31 1.43
C LEU A 150 11.95 -2.95 2.40
N ILE A 151 11.35 -4.08 2.03
CA ILE A 151 10.24 -4.70 2.77
C ILE A 151 10.72 -5.54 3.95
N ASN A 152 11.80 -6.31 3.80
CA ASN A 152 12.17 -7.31 4.81
C ASN A 152 13.20 -6.84 5.84
N PRO A 153 14.29 -6.13 5.46
CA PRO A 153 15.14 -5.49 6.45
C PRO A 153 14.75 -4.05 6.77
N ILE A 154 14.56 -3.16 5.78
CA ILE A 154 14.44 -1.73 6.05
C ILE A 154 13.12 -1.37 6.74
N MET A 155 11.99 -1.91 6.28
CA MET A 155 10.68 -1.59 6.87
C MET A 155 10.59 -2.03 8.34
N PRO A 156 10.96 -3.26 8.74
CA PRO A 156 11.04 -3.61 10.15
C PRO A 156 11.93 -2.70 10.99
N ILE A 157 13.08 -2.30 10.46
CA ILE A 157 14.01 -1.40 11.17
C ILE A 157 13.31 -0.06 11.43
N ILE A 158 12.64 0.52 10.44
CA ILE A 158 11.92 1.79 10.60
C ILE A 158 10.81 1.66 11.65
N PHE A 159 9.98 0.61 11.58
CA PHE A 159 8.92 0.41 12.57
C PHE A 159 9.46 0.13 13.97
N TRP A 160 10.56 -0.61 14.08
CA TRP A 160 11.20 -0.90 15.36
C TRP A 160 11.81 0.35 15.98
N LEU A 161 12.51 1.18 15.20
CA LEU A 161 13.03 2.47 15.65
C LEU A 161 11.90 3.42 16.07
N ALA A 162 10.82 3.50 15.28
CA ALA A 162 9.65 4.28 15.64
C ALA A 162 9.01 3.80 16.96
N ALA A 163 9.01 2.49 17.22
CA ALA A 163 8.52 1.96 18.48
C ALA A 163 9.39 2.35 19.68
N LEU A 164 10.71 2.34 19.51
CA LEU A 164 11.66 2.76 20.54
C LEU A 164 11.52 4.26 20.85
N ASP A 165 11.29 5.08 19.84
CA ASP A 165 11.04 6.52 20.00
C ASP A 165 9.68 6.82 20.65
N ALA A 166 8.67 5.99 20.37
CA ALA A 166 7.31 6.16 20.90
C ALA A 166 7.18 5.94 22.42
N GLY A 167 8.12 5.23 23.05
CA GLY A 167 8.16 4.98 24.48
C GLY A 167 8.72 3.61 24.87
N VAL A 168 9.02 3.43 26.15
CA VAL A 168 9.67 2.20 26.66
C VAL A 168 8.77 0.97 26.49
N GLN A 169 7.47 1.07 26.80
CA GLN A 169 6.55 -0.08 26.67
C GLN A 169 6.31 -0.41 25.20
N SER A 170 6.18 0.61 24.36
CA SER A 170 6.06 0.48 22.90
C SER A 170 7.29 -0.22 22.31
N GLY A 171 8.49 0.21 22.69
CA GLY A 171 9.75 -0.37 22.25
C GLY A 171 9.93 -1.82 22.67
N VAL A 172 9.67 -2.14 23.94
CA VAL A 172 9.78 -3.51 24.46
C VAL A 172 8.77 -4.44 23.79
N ALA A 173 7.50 -4.04 23.71
CA ALA A 173 6.45 -4.84 23.09
C ALA A 173 6.71 -5.07 21.60
N ALA A 174 7.14 -4.03 20.87
CA ALA A 174 7.50 -4.13 19.45
C ALA A 174 8.73 -5.00 19.20
N THR A 175 9.73 -4.97 20.09
CA THR A 175 10.91 -5.84 19.99
C THR A 175 10.51 -7.32 20.14
N LEU A 176 9.72 -7.63 21.17
CA LEU A 176 9.28 -9.01 21.44
C LEU A 176 8.36 -9.54 20.34
N LEU A 177 7.30 -8.82 20.01
CA LEU A 177 6.34 -9.26 19.00
C LEU A 177 6.94 -9.20 17.59
N GLY A 178 7.81 -8.23 17.30
CA GLY A 178 8.56 -8.14 16.04
C GLY A 178 9.49 -9.33 15.84
N GLY A 179 10.25 -9.71 16.88
CA GLY A 179 11.10 -10.90 16.84
C GLY A 179 10.31 -12.19 16.62
N LEU A 180 9.21 -12.37 17.37
CA LEU A 180 8.31 -13.52 17.19
C LEU A 180 7.69 -13.54 15.78
N ALA A 181 7.27 -12.40 15.25
CA ALA A 181 6.72 -12.29 13.90
C ALA A 181 7.79 -12.61 12.84
N GLN A 182 9.05 -12.20 13.03
CA GLN A 182 10.13 -12.58 12.13
C GLN A 182 10.32 -14.11 12.10
N MET A 183 10.29 -14.76 13.26
CA MET A 183 10.47 -16.21 13.38
C MET A 183 9.30 -17.01 12.78
N ILE A 184 8.07 -16.58 13.06
CA ILE A 184 6.85 -17.30 12.65
C ILE A 184 6.47 -16.96 11.19
N MET A 185 6.55 -15.68 10.84
CA MET A 185 5.99 -15.13 9.61
C MET A 185 7.05 -14.79 8.55
N GLY A 186 8.34 -14.74 8.92
CA GLY A 186 9.43 -14.29 8.04
C GLY A 186 9.45 -12.78 7.81
N ASN A 187 8.62 -12.03 8.53
CA ASN A 187 8.52 -10.58 8.45
C ASN A 187 8.12 -9.99 9.81
N ALA A 188 8.93 -9.08 10.34
CA ALA A 188 8.76 -8.46 11.65
C ALA A 188 7.72 -7.32 11.69
N VAL A 189 7.34 -6.73 10.54
CA VAL A 189 6.48 -5.52 10.50
C VAL A 189 5.15 -5.71 11.25
N PRO A 190 4.37 -6.79 11.03
CA PRO A 190 3.11 -6.97 11.74
C PRO A 190 3.31 -7.06 13.26
N GLY A 191 4.39 -7.70 13.70
CA GLY A 191 4.75 -7.81 15.11
C GLY A 191 5.15 -6.47 15.72
N CYS A 192 5.98 -5.69 15.03
CA CYS A 192 6.36 -4.35 15.48
C CYS A 192 5.13 -3.44 15.59
N VAL A 193 4.24 -3.43 14.60
CA VAL A 193 3.01 -2.61 14.61
C VAL A 193 2.09 -2.99 15.78
N LEU A 194 1.84 -4.27 15.98
CA LEU A 194 1.01 -4.74 17.11
C LEU A 194 1.66 -4.40 18.46
N GLY A 195 2.98 -4.50 18.55
CA GLY A 195 3.73 -4.10 19.74
C GLY A 195 3.65 -2.61 20.03
N ILE A 196 3.73 -1.75 19.02
CA ILE A 196 3.52 -0.30 19.17
C ILE A 196 2.12 -0.03 19.73
N ILE A 197 1.08 -0.63 19.15
CA ILE A 197 -0.31 -0.39 19.57
C ILE A 197 -0.54 -0.85 21.01
N ILE A 198 -0.06 -2.06 21.37
CA ILE A 198 -0.21 -2.59 22.73
C ILE A 198 0.60 -1.75 23.72
N GLY A 199 1.88 -1.50 23.43
CA GLY A 199 2.76 -0.79 24.33
C GLY A 199 2.31 0.65 24.57
N LYS A 200 1.82 1.33 23.53
CA LYS A 200 1.29 2.68 23.69
C LYS A 200 0.00 2.71 24.50
N ASN A 201 -0.88 1.73 24.30
CA ASN A 201 -2.10 1.62 25.09
C ASN A 201 -1.81 1.34 26.57
N VAL A 202 -0.76 0.56 26.88
CA VAL A 202 -0.26 0.35 28.25
C VAL A 202 0.29 1.63 28.84
N GLU A 203 1.06 2.43 28.10
CA GLU A 203 1.60 3.71 28.56
C GLU A 203 0.49 4.73 28.88
N GLU A 204 -0.49 4.87 28.00
CA GLU A 204 -1.53 5.89 28.10
C GLU A 204 -2.64 5.51 29.08
N ASN A 205 -3.08 4.25 29.05
CA ASN A 205 -4.28 3.81 29.76
C ASN A 205 -4.00 2.77 30.86
N GLY A 206 -2.72 2.43 31.07
CA GLY A 206 -2.32 1.38 32.00
C GLY A 206 -2.82 -0.02 31.60
N TRP A 207 -2.67 -0.97 32.52
CA TRP A 207 -3.13 -2.35 32.33
C TRP A 207 -4.64 -2.50 32.57
N ASN A 208 -5.44 -2.04 31.61
CA ASN A 208 -6.89 -2.16 31.66
C ASN A 208 -7.42 -3.44 30.97
N LYS A 209 -8.73 -3.67 31.06
CA LYS A 209 -9.39 -4.84 30.46
C LYS A 209 -9.23 -4.87 28.93
N SER A 210 -9.23 -3.71 28.28
CA SER A 210 -9.07 -3.59 26.81
C SER A 210 -7.70 -4.08 26.35
N VAL A 211 -6.62 -3.62 27.00
CA VAL A 211 -5.25 -4.06 26.73
C VAL A 211 -5.09 -5.57 26.91
N LYS A 212 -5.67 -6.14 27.99
CA LYS A 212 -5.61 -7.59 28.25
C LYS A 212 -6.34 -8.39 27.16
N ILE A 213 -7.50 -7.91 26.71
CA ILE A 213 -8.25 -8.53 25.61
C ILE A 213 -7.42 -8.46 24.32
N LEU A 214 -6.87 -7.29 23.98
CA LEU A 214 -6.04 -7.10 22.79
C LEU A 214 -4.82 -8.04 22.80
N LEU A 215 -4.10 -8.11 23.93
CA LEU A 215 -2.96 -9.00 24.09
C LEU A 215 -3.37 -10.47 23.91
N THR A 216 -4.50 -10.87 24.49
CA THR A 216 -5.02 -12.24 24.36
C THR A 216 -5.32 -12.60 22.90
N ILE A 217 -5.97 -11.68 22.17
CA ILE A 217 -6.26 -11.86 20.74
C ILE A 217 -4.96 -12.00 19.95
N VAL A 218 -3.96 -11.14 20.21
CA VAL A 218 -2.66 -11.19 19.53
C VAL A 218 -1.94 -12.50 19.79
N VAL A 219 -1.95 -13.01 21.03
CA VAL A 219 -1.33 -14.30 21.36
C VAL A 219 -2.03 -15.45 20.63
N ILE A 220 -3.36 -15.49 20.61
CA ILE A 220 -4.13 -16.52 19.89
C ILE A 220 -3.84 -16.46 18.39
N LEU A 221 -3.76 -15.25 17.83
CA LEU A 221 -3.43 -15.03 16.42
C LEU A 221 -2.03 -15.56 16.09
N PHE A 222 -1.02 -15.21 16.88
CA PHE A 222 0.36 -15.67 16.67
C PHE A 222 0.46 -17.19 16.79
N ALA A 223 -0.19 -17.79 17.79
CA ALA A 223 -0.22 -19.24 17.97
C ALA A 223 -0.88 -19.94 16.77
N SER A 224 -2.00 -19.40 16.29
CA SER A 224 -2.72 -19.93 15.11
C SER A 224 -1.85 -19.85 13.86
N ILE A 225 -1.22 -18.70 13.59
CA ILE A 225 -0.33 -18.53 12.43
C ILE A 225 0.88 -19.49 12.54
N ALA A 226 1.47 -19.63 13.74
CA ALA A 226 2.58 -20.55 13.97
C ALA A 226 2.20 -22.01 13.69
N TYR A 227 1.00 -22.43 14.12
CA TYR A 227 0.49 -23.76 13.85
C TYR A 227 0.31 -24.00 12.34
N PHE A 228 -0.45 -23.13 11.65
CA PHE A 228 -0.74 -23.27 10.22
C PHE A 228 0.50 -23.12 9.32
N ARG A 229 1.52 -22.37 9.75
CA ARG A 229 2.79 -22.26 9.02
C ARG A 229 3.77 -23.40 9.30
N GLY A 230 3.39 -24.40 10.10
CA GLY A 230 4.26 -25.52 10.44
C GLY A 230 5.48 -25.10 11.27
N PHE A 231 5.40 -23.98 11.99
CA PHE A 231 6.51 -23.49 12.81
C PHE A 231 6.93 -24.54 13.85
N HIS A 232 5.97 -25.25 14.43
CA HIS A 232 6.21 -26.35 15.37
C HIS A 232 7.14 -27.43 14.79
N VAL A 233 6.95 -27.84 13.52
CA VAL A 233 7.82 -28.83 12.86
C VAL A 233 9.24 -28.29 12.69
N LYS A 234 9.39 -27.02 12.29
CA LYS A 234 10.70 -26.37 12.15
C LYS A 234 11.40 -26.20 13.49
N PHE A 235 10.65 -25.85 14.52
CA PHE A 235 11.14 -25.69 15.88
C PHE A 235 11.64 -27.03 16.42
N PHE A 236 10.83 -28.10 16.36
CA PHE A 236 11.28 -29.43 16.80
C PHE A 236 12.47 -29.95 16.01
N LYS A 237 12.55 -29.70 14.69
CA LYS A 237 13.74 -30.04 13.90
C LYS A 237 14.99 -29.26 14.31
N ALA A 238 14.86 -28.00 14.73
CA ALA A 238 15.98 -27.20 15.21
C ALA A 238 16.55 -27.70 16.55
N PHE A 239 15.73 -28.40 17.35
CA PHE A 239 16.13 -29.00 18.63
C PHE A 239 16.40 -30.51 18.55
N ALA A 240 16.06 -31.17 17.44
CA ALA A 240 16.34 -32.60 17.20
C ALA A 240 17.77 -32.85 16.70
N LEU A 241 18.72 -32.04 17.19
CA LEU A 241 20.15 -32.17 16.93
C LEU A 241 20.77 -33.16 17.91
#